data_AF-A0A3B5Z1C8-F1
#
_entry.id   AF-A0A3B5Z1C8-F1
#
_cell.length_a   1.000
_cell.length_b   1.000
_cell.length_c   1.000
_cell.angle_alpha   90.00
_cell.angle_beta   90.00
_cell.angle_gamma   90.00
#
_symmetry.space_group_name_H-M   'P 1'
#
loop_
_entity.id
_entity.type
_entity.pdbx_description
1 polymer ?
#
loop_
_entity_poly.entity_id
_entity_poly.type
_entity_poly.pdbx_seq_one_letter_code
_entity_poly.pdbx_strand_id
1 'polypeptide(L)'
;MPPVGTEMIRLLCLRWCPMKLGEGRVYGMDIQDSAIDSTSSFLKMAVDSREMELVKLFTKCHSRMEEIVPKDSPVRLVAFNLGYLPGGDKTIITVPETTELALQAASRIVSSGGLISVLVYIGHLGGSVACT
;
A
#
# COMPACT_ATOMS: atom_id res chain seq x y z
N MET A 1 -19.60 -1.48 22.67
CA MET A 1 -18.32 -2.10 22.22
C MET A 1 -18.15 -1.73 20.76
N PRO A 2 -17.19 -0.88 20.37
CA PRO A 2 -15.97 -1.42 19.72
C PRO A 2 -14.76 -0.43 19.74
N PRO A 3 -13.70 -0.64 18.93
CA PRO A 3 -13.68 0.19 17.72
C PRO A 3 -13.53 -0.61 16.42
N VAL A 4 -14.29 -0.14 15.44
CA VAL A 4 -14.25 -0.34 14.00
C VAL A 4 -12.88 -0.83 13.53
N GLY A 5 -12.82 -2.07 13.02
CA GLY A 5 -11.62 -2.61 12.39
C GLY A 5 -11.25 -1.73 11.22
N THR A 6 -10.14 -1.01 11.35
CA THR A 6 -9.62 -0.12 10.31
C THR A 6 -9.27 -0.93 9.07
N GLU A 7 -10.02 -0.65 8.01
CA GLU A 7 -9.75 -1.04 6.63
C GLU A 7 -8.31 -0.64 6.29
N MET A 8 -7.44 -1.58 5.88
CA MET A 8 -6.05 -1.22 5.55
C MET A 8 -5.59 -1.70 4.18
N ILE A 9 -5.35 -0.68 3.37
CA ILE A 9 -4.68 -0.58 2.09
C ILE A 9 -3.22 -1.03 2.24
N ARG A 10 -2.67 -1.77 1.26
CA ARG A 10 -1.21 -1.77 1.04
C ARG A 10 -0.85 -0.44 0.35
N LEU A 11 -0.72 0.62 1.15
CA LEU A 11 -0.60 2.00 0.65
C LEU A 11 0.82 2.28 0.16
N LEU A 12 1.01 2.34 -1.15
CA LEU A 12 2.23 2.86 -1.77
C LEU A 12 2.15 4.41 -1.81
N CYS A 13 2.64 5.06 -0.77
CA CYS A 13 2.60 6.53 -0.66
C CYS A 13 3.76 7.24 -1.39
N LEU A 14 3.60 7.48 -2.69
CA LEU A 14 4.63 8.11 -3.54
C LEU A 14 4.59 9.63 -3.48
N ARG A 15 5.05 10.24 -2.38
CA ARG A 15 5.09 11.70 -2.31
C ARG A 15 6.13 12.29 -3.26
N TRP A 16 5.75 13.16 -4.20
CA TRP A 16 6.64 14.03 -4.99
C TRP A 16 7.09 15.24 -4.15
N CYS A 17 8.33 15.74 -4.32
CA CYS A 17 8.81 17.02 -3.76
C CYS A 17 9.68 17.72 -4.83
N PRO A 18 9.46 19.02 -5.13
CA PRO A 18 9.75 20.10 -4.20
C PRO A 18 8.57 21.08 -3.93
N MET A 19 8.29 21.32 -2.64
CA MET A 19 7.83 22.61 -2.08
C MET A 19 6.55 23.31 -2.60
N LYS A 20 5.59 22.65 -3.23
CA LYS A 20 4.20 23.16 -3.29
C LYS A 20 3.20 22.16 -2.71
N LEU A 21 2.36 22.66 -1.80
CA LEU A 21 1.20 21.94 -1.28
C LEU A 21 0.26 21.65 -2.47
N GLY A 22 0.07 20.38 -2.85
CA GLY A 22 -0.90 19.98 -3.88
C GLY A 22 -0.43 19.07 -5.03
N GLU A 23 0.83 18.60 -5.07
CA GLU A 23 1.36 17.83 -6.22
C GLU A 23 1.75 16.36 -5.93
N GLY A 24 1.68 15.91 -4.67
CA GLY A 24 2.00 14.52 -4.32
C GLY A 24 0.87 13.56 -4.71
N ARG A 25 1.19 12.41 -5.31
CA ARG A 25 0.19 11.38 -5.65
C ARG A 25 0.33 10.16 -4.75
N VAL A 26 -0.78 9.51 -4.48
CA VAL A 26 -0.82 8.28 -3.67
C VAL A 26 -1.33 7.15 -4.55
N TYR A 27 -0.64 6.01 -4.48
CA TYR A 27 -1.03 4.80 -5.21
C TYR A 27 -1.41 3.74 -4.17
N GLY A 28 -2.67 3.33 -4.14
CA GLY A 28 -3.14 2.23 -3.29
C GLY A 28 -3.21 0.95 -4.09
N MET A 29 -2.70 -0.15 -3.54
CA MET A 29 -2.77 -1.46 -4.18
C MET A 29 -3.32 -2.49 -3.20
N ASP A 30 -4.22 -3.35 -3.65
CA ASP A 30 -4.60 -4.57 -2.92
C ASP A 30 -5.02 -5.63 -3.93
N ILE A 31 -4.90 -6.91 -3.60
CA ILE A 31 -5.39 -7.98 -4.48
C ILE A 31 -6.90 -8.21 -4.34
N GLN A 32 -7.51 -7.67 -3.29
CA GLN A 32 -8.94 -7.79 -3.00
C GLN A 32 -9.70 -6.55 -3.46
N ASP A 33 -10.70 -6.72 -4.31
CA ASP A 33 -11.61 -5.62 -4.71
C ASP A 33 -12.32 -5.00 -3.49
N SER A 34 -12.72 -5.83 -2.52
CA SER A 34 -13.35 -5.35 -1.29
C SER A 34 -12.47 -4.36 -0.51
N ALA A 35 -11.15 -4.58 -0.47
CA ALA A 35 -10.22 -3.66 0.18
C ALA A 35 -10.13 -2.33 -0.57
N ILE A 36 -10.16 -2.36 -1.90
CA ILE A 36 -10.16 -1.17 -2.76
C ILE A 36 -11.46 -0.38 -2.59
N ASP A 37 -12.61 -1.06 -2.55
CA ASP A 37 -13.93 -0.43 -2.38
C ASP A 37 -14.09 0.23 -1.01
N SER A 38 -13.69 -0.49 0.04
CA SER A 38 -13.59 0.01 1.41
C SER A 38 -12.75 1.28 1.48
N THR A 39 -11.55 1.23 0.90
CA THR A 39 -10.64 2.37 0.84
C THR A 39 -11.22 3.56 0.11
N SER A 40 -11.82 3.31 -1.06
CA SER A 40 -12.45 4.36 -1.87
C SER A 40 -13.58 5.04 -1.11
N SER A 41 -14.39 4.27 -0.38
CA SER A 41 -15.48 4.77 0.44
C SER A 41 -14.97 5.60 1.61
N PHE A 42 -13.95 5.13 2.33
CA PHE A 42 -13.31 5.87 3.42
C PHE A 42 -12.72 7.19 2.92
N LEU A 43 -11.96 7.18 1.82
CA LEU A 43 -11.34 8.39 1.26
C LEU A 43 -12.38 9.43 0.84
N LYS A 44 -13.48 9.01 0.20
CA LYS A 44 -14.58 9.93 -0.17
C LYS A 44 -15.19 10.65 1.04
N MET A 45 -15.08 10.08 2.24
CA MET A 45 -15.56 10.70 3.48
C MET A 45 -14.47 11.49 4.22
N ALA A 46 -13.20 11.12 4.03
CA ALA A 46 -12.08 11.62 4.82
C ALA A 46 -11.33 12.81 4.19
N VAL A 47 -11.38 12.95 2.86
CA VAL A 47 -10.62 13.96 2.11
C VAL A 47 -11.50 14.77 1.17
N ASP A 48 -11.05 15.95 0.75
CA ASP A 48 -11.77 16.76 -0.23
C ASP A 48 -11.62 16.23 -1.67
N SER A 49 -12.37 16.79 -2.62
CA SER A 49 -12.35 16.32 -4.01
C SER A 49 -10.99 16.51 -4.70
N ARG A 50 -10.20 17.53 -4.31
CA ARG A 50 -8.87 17.78 -4.88
C ARG A 50 -7.86 16.77 -4.37
N GLU A 51 -7.95 16.44 -3.08
CA GLU A 51 -7.13 15.37 -2.48
C GLU A 51 -7.49 14.00 -3.07
N MET A 52 -8.78 13.76 -3.35
CA MET A 52 -9.23 12.52 -3.99
C MET A 52 -8.64 12.33 -5.40
N GLU A 53 -8.45 13.40 -6.17
CA GLU A 53 -7.80 13.35 -7.50
C GLU A 53 -6.32 12.93 -7.44
N LEU A 54 -5.69 13.08 -6.27
CA LEU A 54 -4.30 12.70 -6.06
C LEU A 54 -4.14 11.21 -5.72
N VAL A 55 -5.23 10.49 -5.44
CA VAL A 55 -5.21 9.08 -5.08
C VAL A 55 -5.63 8.20 -6.25
N LYS A 56 -4.86 7.16 -6.54
CA LYS A 56 -5.21 6.11 -7.51
C LYS A 56 -5.17 4.75 -6.83
N LEU A 57 -6.28 4.03 -6.88
CA LEU A 57 -6.42 2.70 -6.27
C LEU A 57 -6.46 1.62 -7.35
N PHE A 58 -5.78 0.50 -7.10
CA PHE A 58 -5.67 -0.59 -8.07
C PHE A 58 -5.87 -1.93 -7.38
N THR A 59 -6.81 -2.74 -7.90
CA THR A 59 -6.91 -4.15 -7.54
C THR A 59 -5.78 -4.92 -8.21
N LYS A 60 -4.58 -4.91 -7.61
CA LYS A 60 -3.38 -5.52 -8.15
C LYS A 60 -2.39 -5.90 -7.04
N CYS A 61 -1.60 -6.95 -7.31
CA CYS A 61 -0.56 -7.36 -6.37
C CYS A 61 0.58 -6.33 -6.33
N HIS A 62 1.09 -6.06 -5.11
CA HIS A 62 2.18 -5.11 -4.88
C HIS A 62 3.47 -5.45 -5.64
N SER A 63 3.67 -6.71 -6.04
CA SER A 63 4.82 -7.12 -6.85
C SER A 63 4.81 -6.48 -8.25
N ARG A 64 3.65 -5.97 -8.70
CA ARG A 64 3.46 -5.27 -9.98
C ARG A 64 3.47 -3.75 -9.85
N MET A 65 4.01 -3.19 -8.77
CA MET A 65 4.00 -1.74 -8.54
C MET A 65 4.69 -0.94 -9.67
N GLU A 66 5.75 -1.47 -10.26
CA GLU A 66 6.45 -0.82 -11.40
C GLU A 66 5.58 -0.65 -12.64
N GLU A 67 4.51 -1.43 -12.78
CA GLU A 67 3.55 -1.29 -13.89
C GLU A 67 2.61 -0.10 -13.68
N ILE A 68 2.52 0.42 -12.45
CA ILE A 68 1.55 1.44 -12.05
C ILE A 68 2.24 2.78 -11.79
N VAL A 69 3.41 2.74 -11.18
CA VAL A 69 4.20 3.93 -10.90
C VAL A 69 4.82 4.44 -12.20
N PRO A 70 4.56 5.70 -12.60
CA PRO A 70 5.23 6.28 -13.75
C PRO A 70 6.75 6.26 -13.55
N LYS A 71 7.50 5.79 -14.56
CA LYS A 71 8.96 5.57 -14.46
C LYS A 71 9.75 6.83 -14.07
N ASP A 72 9.28 8.00 -14.48
CA ASP A 72 9.94 9.28 -14.21
C ASP A 72 9.41 9.97 -12.94
N SER A 73 8.63 9.26 -12.12
CA SER A 73 8.09 9.80 -10.87
C SER A 73 9.01 9.46 -9.70
N PRO A 74 9.62 10.46 -9.02
CA PRO A 74 10.40 10.26 -7.81
C PRO A 74 9.50 9.74 -6.69
N VAL A 75 9.81 8.53 -6.24
CA VAL A 75 9.14 7.89 -5.12
C VAL A 75 9.87 8.24 -3.84
N ARG A 76 9.17 8.86 -2.88
CA ARG A 76 9.75 9.20 -1.57
C ARG A 76 9.44 8.19 -0.48
N LEU A 77 8.33 7.47 -0.58
CA LEU A 77 7.93 6.50 0.44
C LEU A 77 7.23 5.30 -0.21
N VAL A 78 7.55 4.12 0.28
CA VAL A 78 6.80 2.90 0.04
C VAL A 78 6.42 2.34 1.40
N ALA A 79 5.13 2.11 1.65
CA ALA A 79 4.68 1.51 2.89
C ALA A 79 4.02 0.15 2.62
N PHE A 80 4.63 -0.89 3.18
CA PHE A 80 4.08 -2.23 3.19
C PHE A 80 3.41 -2.49 4.52
N ASN A 81 2.19 -3.00 4.46
CA ASN A 81 1.55 -3.61 5.61
C ASN A 81 1.30 -5.09 5.32
N LEU A 82 2.11 -5.96 5.93
CA LEU A 82 2.13 -7.39 5.69
C LEU A 82 1.27 -8.10 6.73
N GLY A 83 0.36 -8.93 6.25
CA GLY A 83 -0.56 -9.69 7.08
C GLY A 83 -1.78 -10.16 6.29
N TYR A 84 -2.93 -10.19 6.96
CA TYR A 84 -4.27 -10.44 6.41
C TYR A 84 -5.16 -9.21 6.60
N LEU A 85 -6.23 -9.09 5.81
CA LEU A 85 -7.20 -8.00 5.95
C LEU A 85 -8.07 -8.21 7.21
N PRO A 86 -8.06 -7.29 8.21
CA PRO A 86 -8.95 -7.39 9.35
C PRO A 86 -10.42 -7.34 8.92
N GLY A 87 -11.21 -8.35 9.28
CA GLY A 87 -12.62 -8.46 8.85
C GLY A 87 -12.82 -9.00 7.43
N GLY A 88 -11.75 -9.23 6.67
CA GLY A 88 -11.78 -9.86 5.35
C GLY A 88 -11.59 -11.38 5.40
N ASP A 89 -11.38 -11.99 4.23
CA ASP A 89 -11.04 -13.39 4.11
C ASP A 89 -9.62 -13.65 4.64
N LYS A 90 -9.51 -14.33 5.79
CA LYS A 90 -8.25 -14.63 6.45
C LYS A 90 -7.39 -15.66 5.71
N THR A 91 -7.93 -16.31 4.67
CA THR A 91 -7.15 -17.18 3.78
C THR A 91 -6.28 -16.39 2.82
N ILE A 92 -6.61 -15.12 2.59
CA ILE A 92 -5.83 -14.20 1.76
C ILE A 92 -4.76 -13.56 2.63
N ILE A 93 -3.57 -14.15 2.58
CA ILE A 93 -2.39 -13.68 3.32
C ILE A 93 -1.33 -13.14 2.37
N THR A 94 -0.48 -12.29 2.92
CA THR A 94 0.75 -11.87 2.23
C THR A 94 1.75 -13.03 2.24
N VAL A 95 2.28 -13.41 1.08
CA VAL A 95 3.24 -14.52 0.95
C VAL A 95 4.67 -14.00 0.75
N PRO A 96 5.70 -14.68 1.29
CA PRO A 96 7.09 -14.21 1.26
C PRO A 96 7.59 -13.90 -0.16
N GLU A 97 7.25 -14.75 -1.13
CA GLU A 97 7.74 -14.66 -2.52
C GLU A 97 7.28 -13.36 -3.18
N THR A 98 5.99 -13.02 -3.02
CA THR A 98 5.45 -11.77 -3.58
C THR A 98 5.99 -10.54 -2.87
N THR A 99 6.27 -10.66 -1.57
CA THR A 99 6.81 -9.58 -0.74
C THR A 99 8.25 -9.25 -1.12
N GLU A 100 9.08 -10.27 -1.33
CA GLU A 100 10.47 -10.10 -1.77
C GLU A 100 10.52 -9.35 -3.12
N LEU A 101 9.74 -9.79 -4.10
CA LEU A 101 9.64 -9.11 -5.39
C LEU A 101 9.19 -7.66 -5.24
N ALA A 102 8.26 -7.39 -4.33
CA ALA A 102 7.78 -6.04 -4.04
C ALA A 102 8.86 -5.17 -3.41
N LEU A 103 9.65 -5.71 -2.48
CA LEU A 103 10.75 -4.98 -1.83
C LEU A 103 11.87 -4.67 -2.84
N GLN A 104 12.19 -5.62 -3.71
CA GLN A 104 13.13 -5.39 -4.81
C GLN A 104 12.62 -4.29 -5.74
N ALA A 105 11.35 -4.32 -6.13
CA ALA A 105 10.72 -3.28 -6.94
C ALA A 105 10.74 -1.91 -6.24
N ALA A 106 10.38 -1.87 -4.95
CA ALA A 106 10.42 -0.68 -4.13
C ALA A 106 11.82 -0.08 -4.09
N SER A 107 12.87 -0.90 -3.92
CA SER A 107 14.25 -0.44 -3.89
C SER A 107 14.71 0.20 -5.20
N ARG A 108 14.12 -0.19 -6.34
CA ARG A 108 14.44 0.37 -7.65
C ARG A 108 13.72 1.69 -7.93
N ILE A 109 12.49 1.84 -7.45
CA ILE A 109 11.68 3.03 -7.71
C ILE A 109 11.92 4.16 -6.69
N VAL A 110 12.25 3.81 -5.44
CA VAL A 110 12.50 4.78 -4.37
C VAL A 110 13.69 5.65 -4.72
N SER A 111 13.47 6.96 -4.75
CA SER A 111 14.52 7.94 -4.98
C SER A 111 15.51 8.00 -3.83
N SER A 112 16.72 8.46 -4.12
CA SER A 112 17.74 8.70 -3.07
C SER A 112 17.18 9.56 -1.93
N GLY A 113 17.40 9.11 -0.70
CA GLY A 113 16.85 9.72 0.52
C GLY A 113 15.34 9.49 0.75
N GLY A 114 14.71 8.61 -0.03
CA GLY A 114 13.37 8.07 0.24
C GLY A 114 13.39 6.92 1.24
N LEU A 115 12.21 6.43 1.61
CA LEU A 115 12.02 5.44 2.67
C LEU A 115 11.19 4.24 2.19
N ILE A 116 11.51 3.07 2.72
CA ILE A 116 10.67 1.88 2.63
C ILE A 116 10.30 1.51 4.06
N SER A 117 9.00 1.54 4.37
CA SER A 117 8.43 1.11 5.65
C SER A 117 7.78 -0.25 5.48
N VAL A 118 8.08 -1.18 6.40
CA VAL A 118 7.48 -2.52 6.41
C VAL A 118 6.92 -2.77 7.80
N LEU A 119 5.60 -2.89 7.89
CA LEU A 119 4.90 -3.34 9.08
C LEU A 119 4.53 -4.82 8.89
N VAL A 120 4.83 -5.66 9.89
CA VAL A 120 4.58 -7.10 9.83
C VAL A 120 3.73 -7.52 11.02
N TYR A 121 2.53 -8.03 10.76
CA TYR A 121 1.69 -8.61 11.79
C TYR A 121 2.02 -10.08 11.99
N ILE A 122 2.71 -10.39 13.10
CA ILE A 122 2.96 -11.76 13.55
C ILE A 122 1.71 -12.35 14.23
N GLY A 123 1.44 -13.65 14.04
CA GLY A 123 0.35 -14.36 14.72
C GLY A 123 -0.81 -14.89 13.86
N HIS A 124 -0.68 -14.90 12.52
CA HIS A 124 -1.60 -15.59 11.61
C HIS A 124 -0.95 -16.83 10.98
N LEU A 125 -1.74 -17.67 10.29
CA LEU A 125 -1.31 -18.93 9.65
C LEU A 125 -0.09 -18.83 8.69
N GLY A 126 0.40 -17.62 8.37
CA GLY A 126 1.62 -17.37 7.59
C GLY A 126 2.72 -16.56 8.32
N GLY A 127 2.50 -16.11 9.56
CA GLY A 127 3.49 -15.34 10.32
C GLY A 127 4.63 -16.20 10.90
N SER A 128 4.46 -17.52 10.95
CA SER A 128 5.44 -18.46 11.51
C SER A 128 6.53 -18.91 10.52
N VAL A 129 6.41 -18.60 9.23
CA VAL A 129 7.35 -19.02 8.17
C VAL A 129 8.33 -17.93 7.74
N ALA A 130 8.23 -16.71 8.28
CA ALA A 130 9.12 -15.60 7.93
C ALA A 130 10.46 -15.60 8.71
N CYS A 131 10.60 -16.44 9.75
CA CYS A 131 11.79 -16.55 10.58
C CYS A 131 12.10 -18.01 10.94
N THR A 132 12.62 -18.78 9.99
CA THR A 132 13.40 -20.01 10.26
C THR A 132 14.49 -20.15 9.23
#